data_AF-A0A8T6M978-F1
#
_entry.id   AF-A0A8T6M978-F1
#
_cell.length_a   1.000
_cell.length_b   1.000
_cell.length_c   1.000
_cell.angle_alpha   90.00
_cell.angle_beta   90.00
_cell.angle_gamma   90.00
#
_symmetry.space_group_name_H-M   'P 1'
#
loop_
_entity.id
_entity.type
_entity.pdbx_description
1 polymer ?
#
loop_
_entity_poly.entity_id
_entity_poly.type
_entity_poly.pdbx_seq_one_letter_code
_entity_poly.pdbx_strand_id
1 'polypeptide(L)'
;MVVKDSLNDFKKISSLDSSCQELHITKSFSIKIITKIITKCKRLKLITLSKTTKERMGENTKKLLKSKKIALQIKNEQGRPIDIPASKLKKIIEMHKDFSYRELEEKLKVPKSTIHYLIRKSKKKKLKDGKKIIYLK
;
A
#
# COMPACT_ATOMS: atom_id res chain seq x y z
N MET A 1 3.51 -12.79 8.32
CA MET A 1 3.20 -11.39 7.91
C MET A 1 4.40 -10.82 7.17
N VAL A 2 4.23 -10.29 5.96
CA VAL A 2 5.32 -9.57 5.27
C VAL A 2 5.33 -8.13 5.77
N VAL A 3 6.44 -7.69 6.34
CA VAL A 3 6.62 -6.30 6.79
C VAL A 3 6.87 -5.45 5.55
N LYS A 4 5.87 -4.62 5.22
CA LYS A 4 5.91 -3.69 4.08
C LYS A 4 6.06 -2.28 4.61
N ASP A 5 6.95 -1.52 3.99
CA ASP A 5 7.10 -0.10 4.28
C ASP A 5 7.10 0.72 2.99
N SER A 6 6.90 2.03 3.09
CA SER A 6 6.92 2.95 1.96
C SER A 6 7.87 4.10 2.20
N LEU A 7 8.64 4.47 1.18
CA LEU A 7 9.50 5.64 1.16
C LEU A 7 8.92 6.68 0.19
N ASN A 8 8.66 7.87 0.73
CA ASN A 8 8.26 9.07 0.01
C ASN A 8 9.22 10.22 0.33
N ASP A 9 9.00 11.38 -0.28
CA ASP A 9 9.87 12.56 -0.16
C ASP A 9 9.98 13.09 1.27
N PHE A 10 8.93 12.90 2.06
CA PHE A 10 8.81 13.43 3.41
C PHE A 10 9.33 12.45 4.48
N LYS A 11 9.47 11.16 4.13
CA LYS A 11 9.89 10.12 5.07
C LYS A 11 11.41 10.03 5.10
N LYS A 12 12.00 10.35 6.26
CA LYS A 12 13.44 10.16 6.50
C LYS A 12 13.79 8.68 6.39
N ILE A 13 14.96 8.37 5.81
CA ILE A 13 15.47 6.98 5.73
C ILE A 13 15.61 6.38 7.13
N SER A 14 15.90 7.20 8.15
CA SER A 14 15.98 6.79 9.55
C SER A 14 14.67 6.27 10.16
N SER A 15 13.51 6.62 9.60
CA SER A 15 12.21 6.10 10.07
C SER A 15 11.70 4.87 9.33
N LEU A 16 12.47 4.34 8.36
CA LEU A 16 12.17 3.05 7.74
C LEU A 16 12.32 1.89 8.73
N ASP A 17 11.43 0.92 8.68
CA ASP A 17 11.57 -0.30 9.46
C ASP A 17 12.79 -1.12 8.99
N SER A 18 13.73 -1.42 9.90
CA SER A 18 14.95 -2.19 9.60
C SER A 18 14.65 -3.65 9.25
N SER A 19 13.49 -4.17 9.67
CA SER A 19 13.04 -5.52 9.38
C SER A 19 12.26 -5.64 8.05
N CYS A 20 12.09 -4.53 7.33
CA CYS A 20 11.30 -4.44 6.12
C CYS A 20 11.81 -5.38 5.01
N GLN A 21 10.89 -6.20 4.47
CA GLN A 21 11.16 -7.14 3.38
C GLN A 21 10.70 -6.61 2.03
N GLU A 22 9.65 -5.77 2.03
CA GLU A 22 9.10 -5.13 0.83
C GLU A 22 9.06 -3.61 0.98
N LEU A 23 9.77 -2.88 0.13
CA LEU A 23 9.75 -1.42 0.14
C LEU A 23 8.98 -0.86 -1.06
N HIS A 24 7.99 -0.02 -0.81
CA HIS A 24 7.33 0.75 -1.85
C HIS A 24 8.01 2.11 -2.03
N ILE A 25 8.38 2.42 -3.27
CA ILE A 25 9.06 3.68 -3.61
C ILE A 25 8.13 4.52 -4.50
N THR A 26 7.93 5.78 -4.12
CA THR A 26 7.05 6.70 -4.86
C THR A 26 7.75 7.50 -5.96
N LYS A 27 9.09 7.56 -5.96
CA LYS A 27 9.90 8.28 -6.96
C LYS A 27 11.24 7.60 -7.24
N SER A 28 11.90 7.96 -8.33
CA SER A 28 13.26 7.45 -8.56
C SER A 28 14.22 8.12 -7.57
N PHE A 29 15.01 7.30 -6.86
CA PHE A 29 16.03 7.76 -5.94
C PHE A 29 17.42 7.59 -6.54
N SER A 30 18.36 8.43 -6.11
CA SER A 30 19.77 8.32 -6.51
C SER A 30 20.40 7.05 -5.96
N ILE A 31 21.48 6.61 -6.61
CA ILE A 31 22.22 5.41 -6.18
C ILE A 31 22.71 5.53 -4.72
N LYS A 32 23.12 6.74 -4.29
CA LYS A 32 23.55 7.05 -2.91
C LYS A 32 22.44 6.84 -1.88
N ILE A 33 21.19 7.11 -2.24
CA ILE A 33 20.05 6.90 -1.34
C ILE A 33 19.71 5.40 -1.29
N ILE A 34 19.75 4.73 -2.44
CA ILE A 34 19.46 3.29 -2.51
C ILE A 34 20.50 2.47 -1.77
N THR A 35 21.79 2.82 -1.83
CA THR A 35 22.81 2.16 -1.01
C THR A 35 22.53 2.32 0.48
N LYS A 36 22.15 3.52 0.94
CA LYS A 36 21.74 3.76 2.34
C LYS A 36 20.51 2.94 2.77
N ILE A 37 19.56 2.73 1.86
CA ILE A 37 18.38 1.90 2.12
C ILE A 37 18.79 0.43 2.26
N ILE A 38 19.64 -0.07 1.36
CA ILE A 38 20.11 -1.46 1.36
C ILE A 38 20.92 -1.76 2.63
N THR A 39 21.77 -0.82 3.09
CA THR A 39 22.54 -1.02 4.33
C THR A 39 21.65 -1.06 5.56
N LYS A 40 20.56 -0.27 5.58
CA LYS A 40 19.62 -0.24 6.69
C LYS A 40 18.67 -1.46 6.69
N CYS A 41 18.08 -1.77 5.55
CA CYS A 41 17.10 -2.83 5.39
C CYS A 41 17.77 -4.11 4.89
N LYS A 42 18.50 -4.81 5.77
CA LYS A 42 19.28 -6.01 5.41
C LYS A 42 18.42 -7.17 4.87
N ARG A 43 17.12 -7.18 5.15
CA ARG A 43 16.16 -8.22 4.73
C ARG A 43 15.34 -7.83 3.50
N LEU A 44 15.68 -6.72 2.84
CA LEU A 44 14.94 -6.24 1.68
C LEU A 44 15.08 -7.22 0.50
N LYS A 45 13.95 -7.78 0.06
CA LYS A 45 13.90 -8.73 -1.07
C LYS A 45 13.25 -8.11 -2.29
N LEU A 46 12.29 -7.20 -2.08
CA LEU A 46 11.45 -6.67 -3.14
C LEU A 46 11.26 -5.17 -2.99
N ILE A 47 11.42 -4.45 -4.10
CA ILE A 47 11.04 -3.06 -4.23
C ILE A 47 9.86 -2.96 -5.20
N THR A 48 8.79 -2.32 -4.74
CA THR A 48 7.60 -2.06 -5.56
C THR A 48 7.55 -0.59 -5.97
N LEU A 49 7.24 -0.31 -7.23
CA LEU A 49 7.25 1.05 -7.78
C LEU A 49 6.30 1.17 -8.98
N SER A 50 6.02 2.39 -9.44
CA SER A 50 5.22 2.60 -10.65
C SER A 50 6.07 2.37 -11.92
N LYS A 51 5.42 2.13 -13.07
CA LYS A 51 6.10 1.93 -14.36
C LYS A 51 7.03 3.12 -14.70
N THR A 52 6.51 4.34 -14.56
CA THR A 52 7.25 5.57 -14.85
C THR A 52 8.46 5.75 -13.93
N THR A 53 8.35 5.36 -12.66
CA THR A 53 9.49 5.38 -11.72
C THR A 53 10.58 4.37 -12.13
N LYS A 54 10.21 3.21 -12.69
CA LYS A 54 11.18 2.23 -13.20
C LYS A 54 11.94 2.78 -14.40
N GLU A 55 11.23 3.44 -15.31
CA GLU A 55 11.80 3.99 -16.54
C GLU A 55 12.80 5.11 -16.23
N ARG A 56 12.43 6.05 -15.36
CA ARG A 56 13.28 7.17 -14.91
C ARG A 56 14.46 6.75 -14.02
N MET A 57 14.51 5.49 -13.58
CA MET A 57 15.59 5.00 -12.74
C MET A 57 16.85 4.78 -13.59
N GLY A 58 17.95 5.40 -13.16
CA GLY A 58 19.25 5.27 -13.80
C GLY A 58 19.72 3.81 -13.89
N GLU A 59 20.45 3.49 -14.95
CA GLU A 59 20.83 2.13 -15.28
C GLU A 59 21.77 1.50 -14.24
N ASN A 60 22.67 2.30 -13.67
CA ASN A 60 23.56 1.88 -12.58
C ASN A 60 22.79 1.44 -11.34
N THR A 61 21.69 2.13 -11.03
CA THR A 61 20.81 1.76 -9.93
C THR A 61 20.11 0.43 -10.19
N LYS A 62 19.64 0.19 -11.42
CA LYS A 62 19.03 -1.09 -11.82
C LYS A 62 20.04 -2.23 -11.70
N LYS A 63 21.29 -2.02 -12.16
CA LYS A 63 22.39 -2.98 -12.03
C LYS A 63 22.71 -3.30 -10.57
N LEU A 64 22.79 -2.29 -9.70
CA LEU A 64 23.02 -2.47 -8.26
C LEU A 64 21.92 -3.31 -7.58
N LEU A 65 20.66 -3.05 -7.90
CA LEU A 65 19.54 -3.82 -7.35
C LEU A 65 19.58 -5.28 -7.82
N LYS A 66 19.92 -5.50 -9.10
CA LYS A 66 20.08 -6.84 -9.67
C LYS A 66 21.25 -7.60 -9.02
N SER A 67 22.39 -6.97 -8.79
CA SER A 67 23.56 -7.61 -8.14
C SER A 67 23.29 -7.98 -6.68
N LYS A 68 22.46 -7.19 -5.99
CA LYS A 68 22.02 -7.47 -4.61
C LYS A 68 20.83 -8.44 -4.51
N LYS A 69 20.40 -9.05 -5.62
CA LYS A 69 19.24 -9.97 -5.70
C LYS A 69 17.93 -9.34 -5.20
N ILE A 70 17.75 -8.03 -5.38
CA ILE A 70 16.52 -7.32 -5.02
C ILE A 70 15.62 -7.25 -6.26
N ALA A 71 14.42 -7.82 -6.15
CA ALA A 71 13.44 -7.81 -7.23
C ALA A 71 12.79 -6.41 -7.38
N LEU A 72 12.51 -6.02 -8.62
CA LEU A 72 11.73 -4.81 -8.94
C LEU A 72 10.37 -5.22 -9.50
N GLN A 73 9.29 -4.94 -8.76
CA GLN A 73 7.93 -5.23 -9.22
C GLN A 73 7.16 -3.93 -9.49
N ILE A 74 6.51 -3.89 -10.65
CA ILE A 74 5.65 -2.76 -11.00
C ILE A 74 4.30 -2.95 -10.30
N LYS A 75 3.87 -1.92 -9.57
CA LYS A 75 2.57 -1.90 -8.89
C LYS A 75 1.60 -1.06 -9.69
N ASN A 76 0.63 -1.71 -10.33
CA ASN A 76 -0.43 -1.07 -11.11
C ASN A 76 -1.66 -0.70 -10.25
N GLU A 77 -1.61 -0.95 -8.94
CA GLU A 77 -2.76 -0.71 -8.06
C GLU A 77 -2.96 0.78 -7.80
N GLN A 78 -3.87 1.40 -8.56
CA GLN A 78 -4.24 2.81 -8.41
C GLN A 78 -5.23 3.05 -7.25
N GLY A 79 -5.14 4.23 -6.63
CA GLY A 79 -6.10 4.76 -5.67
C GLY A 79 -5.62 4.80 -4.21
N ARG A 80 -6.14 5.77 -3.45
CA ARG A 80 -5.95 5.88 -2.00
C ARG A 80 -6.67 4.72 -1.29
N PRO A 81 -6.07 4.13 -0.25
CA PRO A 81 -6.78 3.18 0.60
C PRO A 81 -7.99 3.87 1.24
N ILE A 82 -9.05 3.09 1.49
CA ILE A 82 -10.24 3.61 2.18
C ILE A 82 -9.84 3.87 3.64
N ASP A 83 -10.07 5.09 4.12
CA ASP A 83 -9.71 5.52 5.47
C ASP A 83 -10.87 5.27 6.45
N ILE A 84 -11.23 4.00 6.66
CA ILE A 84 -12.37 3.59 7.48
C ILE A 84 -11.98 2.36 8.29
N PRO A 85 -12.40 2.28 9.57
CA PRO A 85 -12.14 1.11 10.40
C PRO A 85 -12.59 -0.18 9.72
N ALA A 86 -11.69 -1.17 9.69
CA ALA A 86 -11.95 -2.44 9.02
C ALA A 86 -13.21 -3.15 9.57
N SER A 87 -13.47 -3.00 10.88
CA SER A 87 -14.66 -3.52 11.55
C SER A 87 -15.97 -2.96 10.99
N LYS A 88 -16.03 -1.64 10.78
CA LYS A 88 -17.22 -0.96 10.23
C LYS A 88 -17.48 -1.39 8.80
N LEU A 89 -16.43 -1.53 7.99
CA LEU A 89 -16.57 -2.00 6.62
C LEU A 89 -17.04 -3.46 6.56
N LYS A 90 -16.46 -4.34 7.38
CA LYS A 90 -16.85 -5.75 7.47
C LYS A 90 -18.33 -5.90 7.83
N LYS A 91 -18.78 -5.16 8.84
CA LYS A 91 -20.19 -5.16 9.27
C LYS A 91 -21.15 -4.75 8.15
N ILE A 92 -20.80 -3.72 7.38
CA ILE A 92 -21.60 -3.26 6.23
C ILE A 92 -21.67 -4.33 5.13
N ILE A 93 -20.54 -5.00 4.82
CA ILE A 93 -20.49 -6.04 3.79
C ILE A 93 -21.30 -7.27 4.20
N GLU A 94 -21.19 -7.68 5.47
CA GLU A 94 -21.96 -8.81 6.01
C GLU A 94 -23.45 -8.53 5.97
N MET A 95 -23.88 -7.37 6.48
CA MET A 95 -25.31 -7.02 6.50
C MET A 95 -25.89 -6.76 5.09
N HIS A 96 -25.11 -6.30 4.13
CA HIS A 96 -25.60 -6.11 2.75
C HIS A 96 -25.99 -7.41 2.04
N LYS A 97 -25.58 -8.57 2.55
CA LYS A 97 -26.04 -9.84 1.98
C LYS A 97 -27.55 -10.04 2.18
N ASP A 98 -28.07 -9.54 3.29
CA ASP A 98 -29.43 -9.81 3.75
C ASP A 98 -30.31 -8.55 3.78
N PHE A 99 -29.72 -7.35 3.67
CA PHE A 99 -30.41 -6.07 3.78
C PHE A 99 -30.12 -5.14 2.60
N SER A 100 -31.16 -4.42 2.16
CA SER A 100 -31.07 -3.37 1.15
C SER A 100 -30.32 -2.14 1.66
N TYR A 101 -29.86 -1.29 0.75
CA TYR A 101 -29.15 -0.05 1.10
C TYR A 101 -29.93 0.89 2.01
N ARG A 102 -31.26 0.91 1.92
CA ARG A 102 -32.13 1.76 2.73
C ARG A 102 -32.28 1.22 4.15
N GLU A 103 -32.44 -0.10 4.29
CA GLU A 103 -32.47 -0.77 5.60
C GLU A 103 -31.12 -0.67 6.32
N LEU A 104 -30.01 -0.73 5.58
CA LEU A 104 -28.68 -0.53 6.15
C LEU A 104 -28.47 0.91 6.65
N GLU A 105 -29.04 1.90 5.95
CA GLU A 105 -29.00 3.30 6.37
C GLU A 105 -29.72 3.50 7.71
N GLU A 106 -30.92 2.92 7.85
CA GLU A 106 -31.70 2.97 9.08
C GLU A 106 -31.00 2.24 10.24
N LYS A 107 -30.50 1.01 10.00
CA LYS A 107 -29.86 0.18 11.04
C LYS A 107 -28.50 0.71 11.50
N LEU A 108 -27.70 1.24 10.57
CA LEU A 108 -26.33 1.67 10.86
C LEU A 108 -26.20 3.17 11.08
N LYS A 109 -27.26 3.95 10.82
CA LYS A 109 -27.25 5.42 10.81
C LYS A 109 -26.12 5.98 9.94
N VAL A 110 -25.88 5.34 8.80
CA VAL A 110 -24.88 5.74 7.80
C VAL A 110 -25.61 6.13 6.51
N PRO A 111 -25.35 7.30 5.91
CA PRO A 111 -26.04 7.71 4.70
C PRO A 111 -25.95 6.67 3.59
N LYS A 112 -27.05 6.41 2.89
CA LYS A 112 -27.12 5.44 1.78
C LYS A 112 -26.02 5.65 0.73
N SER A 113 -25.71 6.91 0.40
CA SER A 113 -24.62 7.27 -0.52
C SER A 113 -23.25 6.80 -0.03
N THR A 114 -23.00 6.89 1.27
CA THR A 114 -21.79 6.37 1.91
C THR A 114 -21.77 4.85 1.84
N ILE A 115 -22.88 4.16 2.12
CA ILE A 115 -22.95 2.69 2.04
C ILE A 115 -22.66 2.20 0.61
N HIS A 116 -23.29 2.78 -0.40
CA HIS A 116 -22.99 2.50 -1.82
C HIS A 116 -21.50 2.70 -2.13
N TYR A 117 -20.93 3.81 -1.66
CA TYR A 117 -19.51 4.10 -1.81
C TYR A 117 -18.64 3.02 -1.16
N LEU A 118 -18.95 2.59 0.07
CA LEU A 118 -18.18 1.61 0.82
C LEU A 118 -18.24 0.23 0.22
N ILE A 119 -19.40 -0.22 -0.23
CA ILE A 119 -19.55 -1.52 -0.87
C ILE A 119 -18.80 -1.53 -2.19
N ARG A 120 -18.95 -0.49 -3.02
CA ARG A 120 -18.19 -0.35 -4.26
C ARG A 120 -16.68 -0.34 -4.00
N LYS A 121 -16.24 0.34 -2.94
CA LYS A 121 -14.82 0.45 -2.61
C LYS A 121 -14.27 -0.79 -1.89
N SER A 122 -15.09 -1.57 -1.18
CA SER A 122 -14.67 -2.83 -0.54
C SER A 122 -14.15 -3.86 -1.55
N LYS A 123 -14.65 -3.79 -2.79
CA LYS A 123 -14.12 -4.56 -3.93
C LYS A 123 -12.68 -4.15 -4.30
N LYS A 124 -12.13 -3.09 -3.72
CA LYS A 124 -10.74 -2.66 -3.94
C LYS A 124 -9.81 -3.33 -2.93
N LYS A 125 -8.63 -3.71 -3.43
CA LYS A 125 -7.61 -4.49 -2.73
C LYS A 125 -6.90 -3.80 -1.55
N LYS A 126 -7.28 -2.59 -1.11
CA LYS A 126 -6.54 -1.81 -0.09
C LYS A 126 -7.44 -1.12 0.93
N LEU A 127 -7.23 -1.41 2.21
CA LEU A 127 -7.83 -0.72 3.35
C LEU A 127 -6.76 -0.02 4.17
N LYS A 128 -7.10 1.12 4.78
CA LYS A 128 -6.27 1.78 5.79
C LYS A 128 -6.97 1.65 7.13
N ASP A 129 -6.28 1.01 8.07
CA ASP A 129 -6.75 0.84 9.44
C ASP A 129 -5.73 1.52 10.37
N GLY A 130 -6.07 2.74 10.79
CA GLY A 130 -5.16 3.64 11.50
C GLY A 130 -3.88 3.92 10.69
N LYS A 131 -2.71 3.52 11.22
CA LYS A 131 -1.40 3.69 10.56
C LYS A 131 -1.03 2.55 9.61
N LYS A 132 -1.84 1.49 9.52
CA LYS A 132 -1.52 0.28 8.73
C LYS A 132 -2.34 0.24 7.43
N ILE A 133 -1.73 -0.21 6.34
CA ILE A 133 -2.42 -0.47 5.07
C ILE A 133 -2.54 -1.98 4.91
N ILE A 134 -3.78 -2.48 4.86
CA ILE A 134 -4.11 -3.89 4.70
C ILE A 134 -4.46 -4.14 3.22
N TYR A 135 -3.82 -5.13 2.62
CA TYR A 135 -4.12 -5.56 1.25
C TYR A 135 -5.11 -6.72 1.31
N LEU A 136 -6.33 -6.51 0.82
CA LEU A 136 -7.32 -7.57 0.65
C LEU A 136 -6.98 -8.34 -0.62
N LYS A 137 -6.77 -9.65 -0.50
CA LYS A 137 -6.36 -10.53 -1.59
C LYS A 137 -7.56 -10.89 -2.48
#